data_AF-A0A7R9DTD2-F1
#
_entry.id   AF-A0A7R9DTD2-F1
#
_cell.length_a   1.000
_cell.length_b   1.000
_cell.length_c   1.000
_cell.angle_alpha   90.00
_cell.angle_beta   90.00
_cell.angle_gamma   90.00
#
_symmetry.space_group_name_H-M   'P 1'
#
loop_
_entity.id
_entity.type
_entity.pdbx_description
1 polymer ?
#
loop_
_entity_poly.entity_id
_entity_poly.type
_entity_poly.pdbx_seq_one_letter_code
_entity_poly.pdbx_strand_id
1 'polypeptide(L)'
;MPQAVASVYDPQTRTFKNVSGCLPAMGYSFAAGTTDGPGAFTFKQATKTTNPFWNVVRNFLAAPKLEDEECQGSKPILLETGRLKFPYSWQPSIVSTQLAVLGDVAIACVPGEFTTMAGRRLRDAMSGAFAQKGWGKVHHVVVAGLCNTYSSYITTKEEYDVQRYEGASTIFGPHTLQIYLQQYERLAEAIAT
;
A
#
# COMPACT_ATOMS: atom_id res chain seq x y z
N MET A 1 5.09 5.27 4.44
CA MET A 1 6.16 4.43 5.04
C MET A 1 7.36 4.21 4.10
N PRO A 2 8.15 5.23 3.71
CA PRO A 2 9.35 4.97 2.89
C PRO A 2 10.48 4.24 3.66
N GLN A 3 10.54 4.45 4.97
CA GLN A 3 11.60 3.88 5.83
C GLN A 3 11.22 2.53 6.46
N ALA A 4 9.99 2.05 6.24
CA ALA A 4 9.57 0.78 6.82
C ALA A 4 10.12 -0.38 6.00
N VAL A 5 10.52 -1.44 6.72
CA VAL A 5 11.11 -2.65 6.15
C VAL A 5 10.27 -3.86 6.56
N ALA A 6 10.04 -4.76 5.62
CA ALA A 6 9.39 -6.03 5.88
C ALA A 6 10.17 -7.21 5.29
N SER A 7 9.97 -8.40 5.86
CA SER A 7 10.52 -9.65 5.32
C SER A 7 9.52 -10.29 4.37
N VAL A 8 9.96 -10.68 3.17
CA VAL A 8 9.17 -11.46 2.19
C VAL A 8 9.88 -12.77 1.92
N TYR A 9 9.14 -13.87 1.90
CA TYR A 9 9.66 -15.15 1.43
C TYR A 9 9.67 -15.19 -0.10
N ASP A 10 10.85 -15.39 -0.69
CA ASP A 10 11.01 -15.61 -2.11
C ASP A 10 10.97 -17.13 -2.39
N PRO A 11 9.93 -17.64 -3.06
CA PRO A 11 9.81 -19.08 -3.33
C PRO A 11 10.83 -19.58 -4.35
N GLN A 12 11.38 -18.71 -5.20
CA GLN A 12 12.37 -19.10 -6.21
C GLN A 12 13.72 -19.33 -5.57
N THR A 13 14.15 -18.41 -4.69
CA THR A 13 15.42 -18.55 -3.98
C THR A 13 15.29 -19.33 -2.66
N ARG A 14 14.06 -19.60 -2.20
CA ARG A 14 13.73 -20.20 -0.90
C ARG A 14 14.34 -19.46 0.29
N THR A 15 14.50 -18.14 0.15
CA THR A 15 15.09 -17.29 1.19
C THR A 15 14.17 -16.14 1.54
N PHE A 16 14.31 -15.62 2.75
CA PHE A 16 13.70 -14.35 3.12
C PHE A 16 14.54 -13.20 2.59
N LYS A 17 13.87 -12.20 2.00
CA LYS A 17 14.47 -10.95 1.54
C LYS A 17 13.81 -9.79 2.25
N ASN A 18 14.63 -8.81 2.63
CA ASN A 18 14.14 -7.55 3.15
C ASN A 18 13.67 -6.68 1.99
N VAL A 19 12.46 -6.14 2.12
CA VAL A 19 11.86 -5.18 1.19
C VAL A 19 11.52 -3.91 1.96
N SER A 20 11.59 -2.76 1.28
CA SER A 20 11.26 -1.46 1.86
C SER A 20 10.08 -0.82 1.14
N GLY A 21 9.44 0.15 1.80
CA GLY A 21 8.48 1.02 1.13
C GLY A 21 9.19 2.07 0.27
N CYS A 22 8.46 2.62 -0.70
CA CYS A 22 8.95 3.68 -1.57
C CYS A 22 8.52 5.06 -1.07
N LEU A 23 9.13 6.12 -1.63
CA LEU A 23 8.53 7.44 -1.57
C LEU A 23 7.13 7.41 -2.24
N PRO A 24 6.13 8.10 -1.68
CA PRO A 24 4.77 8.01 -2.16
C PRO A 24 4.65 8.56 -3.58
N ALA A 25 4.14 7.74 -4.50
CA ALA A 25 3.94 8.13 -5.89
C ALA A 25 2.66 7.53 -6.48
N MET A 26 2.00 8.32 -7.33
CA MET A 26 0.77 7.94 -8.04
C MET A 26 1.09 7.56 -9.48
N GLY A 27 0.56 6.42 -9.93
CA GLY A 27 0.76 5.92 -11.28
C GLY A 27 -0.16 6.56 -12.31
N TYR A 28 0.12 6.34 -13.60
CA TYR A 28 -0.73 6.87 -14.69
C TYR A 28 -2.21 6.44 -14.56
N SER A 29 -2.49 5.20 -14.16
CA SER A 29 -3.86 4.70 -14.01
C SER A 29 -4.64 5.38 -12.87
N PHE A 30 -4.00 6.14 -11.98
CA PHE A 30 -4.71 6.97 -11.00
C PHE A 30 -5.61 7.99 -11.70
N ALA A 31 -5.12 8.65 -12.75
CA ALA A 31 -5.90 9.64 -13.48
C ALA A 31 -7.03 9.02 -14.34
N ALA A 32 -7.05 7.70 -14.51
CA ALA A 32 -8.12 7.00 -15.25
C ALA A 32 -9.40 6.83 -14.43
N GLY A 33 -9.35 6.98 -13.11
CA GLY A 33 -10.47 6.67 -12.21
C GLY A 33 -10.95 5.22 -12.31
N THR A 34 -12.15 4.96 -11.82
CA THR A 34 -12.80 3.64 -11.86
C THR A 34 -14.06 3.64 -12.72
N THR A 35 -14.72 2.49 -12.83
CA THR A 35 -16.07 2.41 -13.42
C THR A 35 -17.11 3.15 -12.60
N ASP A 36 -16.87 3.33 -11.31
CA ASP A 36 -17.78 3.99 -10.36
C ASP A 36 -17.60 5.52 -10.34
N GLY A 37 -16.49 5.99 -10.90
CA GLY A 37 -16.14 7.40 -11.05
C GLY A 37 -15.01 7.52 -12.07
N PRO A 38 -15.34 7.67 -13.37
CA PRO A 38 -14.31 7.74 -14.40
C PRO A 38 -13.46 8.98 -14.19
N GLY A 39 -12.15 8.81 -14.40
CA GLY A 39 -11.21 9.90 -14.30
C GLY A 39 -11.35 10.91 -15.45
N ALA A 40 -10.50 11.92 -15.41
CA ALA A 40 -10.44 12.93 -16.46
C ALA A 40 -9.49 12.50 -17.59
N PHE A 41 -9.67 13.08 -18.78
CA PHE A 41 -8.81 12.88 -19.95
C PHE A 41 -8.80 11.46 -20.53
N THR A 42 -7.83 11.16 -21.39
CA THR A 42 -7.70 9.90 -22.14
C THR A 42 -6.93 8.81 -21.38
N PHE A 43 -6.83 8.89 -20.05
CA PHE A 43 -6.14 7.87 -19.26
C PHE A 43 -6.94 6.56 -19.23
N LYS A 44 -6.24 5.44 -19.26
CA LYS A 44 -6.83 4.09 -19.16
C LYS A 44 -6.22 3.35 -17.99
N GLN A 45 -7.04 2.54 -17.31
CA GLN A 45 -6.52 1.62 -16.30
C GLN A 45 -5.60 0.56 -16.93
N ALA A 46 -4.76 -0.06 -16.10
CA ALA A 46 -3.73 -1.02 -16.53
C ALA A 46 -2.65 -0.42 -17.45
N THR A 47 -2.48 0.91 -17.42
CA THR A 47 -1.38 1.57 -18.14
C THR A 47 -0.07 1.29 -17.43
N LYS A 48 0.84 0.58 -18.12
CA LYS A 48 2.20 0.28 -17.64
C LYS A 48 3.31 1.05 -18.37
N THR A 49 2.95 1.80 -19.42
CA THR A 49 3.87 2.61 -20.21
C THR A 49 3.61 4.09 -19.97
N THR A 50 4.64 4.92 -20.15
CA THR A 50 4.49 6.37 -20.05
C THR A 50 4.04 6.98 -21.39
N ASN A 51 3.58 8.22 -21.36
CA ASN A 51 3.26 8.99 -22.57
C ASN A 51 4.15 10.25 -22.62
N PRO A 52 4.83 10.55 -23.75
CA PRO A 52 5.68 11.73 -23.88
C PRO A 52 5.01 13.05 -23.46
N PHE A 53 3.73 13.26 -23.78
CA PHE A 53 3.00 14.47 -23.41
C PHE A 53 2.85 14.60 -21.88
N TRP A 54 2.39 13.54 -21.23
CA TRP A 54 2.20 13.53 -19.78
C TRP A 54 3.51 13.50 -19.02
N ASN A 55 4.59 12.97 -19.60
CA ASN A 55 5.93 13.09 -19.05
C ASN A 55 6.39 14.55 -19.00
N VAL A 56 6.09 15.38 -20.00
CA VAL A 56 6.43 16.81 -19.97
C VAL A 56 5.69 17.52 -18.84
N VAL A 57 4.38 17.26 -18.69
CA VAL A 57 3.56 17.85 -17.61
C VAL A 57 4.04 17.37 -16.23
N ARG A 58 4.32 16.08 -16.07
CA ARG A 58 4.93 15.49 -14.86
C ARG A 58 6.25 16.14 -14.52
N ASN A 59 7.16 16.22 -15.50
CA ASN A 59 8.52 16.71 -15.30
C ASN A 59 8.56 18.21 -14.98
N PHE A 60 7.56 18.97 -15.42
CA PHE A 60 7.39 20.37 -15.01
C PHE A 60 7.08 20.52 -13.52
N LEU A 61 6.36 19.56 -12.91
CA LEU A 61 6.05 19.56 -11.47
C LEU A 61 7.20 18.96 -10.65
N ALA A 62 7.56 17.71 -10.94
CA ALA A 62 8.72 17.01 -10.38
C ALA A 62 9.02 15.78 -11.23
N ALA A 63 10.16 15.78 -11.92
CA ALA A 63 10.64 14.59 -12.62
C ALA A 63 11.00 13.50 -11.60
N PRO A 64 10.45 12.28 -11.72
CA PRO A 64 10.85 11.14 -10.90
C PRO A 64 12.33 10.87 -11.08
N LYS A 65 13.00 10.50 -9.98
CA LYS A 65 14.39 10.03 -10.07
C LYS A 65 14.39 8.55 -10.42
N LEU A 66 15.51 8.07 -10.98
CA LEU A 66 15.69 6.66 -11.31
C LEU A 66 15.44 5.76 -10.07
N GLU A 67 15.90 6.18 -8.89
CA GLU A 67 15.67 5.47 -7.62
C GLU A 67 14.18 5.30 -7.27
N ASP A 68 13.32 6.27 -7.62
CA ASP A 68 11.88 6.20 -7.37
C ASP A 68 11.20 5.25 -8.36
N GLU A 69 11.59 5.35 -9.63
CA GLU A 69 11.09 4.47 -10.70
C GLU A 69 11.47 3.00 -10.42
N GLU A 70 12.72 2.74 -10.01
CA GLU A 70 13.19 1.41 -9.62
C GLU A 70 12.43 0.85 -8.42
N CYS A 71 12.19 1.67 -7.38
CA CYS A 71 11.44 1.23 -6.21
C CYS A 71 9.97 0.94 -6.53
N GLN A 72 9.31 1.82 -7.29
CA GLN A 72 7.89 1.68 -7.66
C GLN A 72 7.68 0.56 -8.69
N GLY A 73 8.72 0.16 -9.42
CA GLY A 73 8.77 -1.03 -10.25
C GLY A 73 7.81 -0.97 -11.44
N SER A 74 6.76 -1.79 -11.42
CA SER A 74 5.80 -1.92 -12.53
C SER A 74 4.89 -0.69 -12.73
N LYS A 75 4.90 0.27 -11.80
CA LYS A 75 4.10 1.49 -11.85
C LYS A 75 4.81 2.59 -12.66
N PRO A 76 4.24 3.04 -13.81
CA PRO A 76 4.69 4.27 -14.44
C PRO A 76 4.25 5.46 -13.60
N ILE A 77 5.21 6.19 -13.01
CA ILE A 77 4.93 7.32 -12.11
C ILE A 77 4.38 8.51 -12.91
N LEU A 78 3.18 8.95 -12.54
CA LEU A 78 2.54 10.18 -13.04
C LEU A 78 2.80 11.36 -12.10
N LEU A 79 2.67 11.17 -10.79
CA LEU A 79 2.92 12.21 -9.78
C LEU A 79 3.87 11.68 -8.70
N GLU A 80 5.03 12.31 -8.57
CA GLU A 80 6.04 11.99 -7.55
C GLU A 80 5.75 12.75 -6.24
N THR A 81 4.61 12.43 -5.64
CA THR A 81 4.05 13.16 -4.48
C THR A 81 4.94 13.17 -3.23
N GLY A 82 5.85 12.20 -3.10
CA GLY A 82 6.80 12.12 -1.98
C GLY A 82 7.91 13.17 -2.04
N ARG A 83 8.17 13.73 -3.21
CA ARG A 83 9.14 14.82 -3.40
C ARG A 83 8.49 16.20 -3.43
N LEU A 84 7.19 16.26 -3.67
CA LEU A 84 6.42 17.51 -3.70
C LEU A 84 6.04 17.93 -2.26
N LYS A 85 6.72 18.97 -1.77
CA LYS A 85 6.56 19.50 -0.40
C LYS A 85 5.98 20.92 -0.33
N PHE A 86 5.72 21.56 -1.46
CA PHE A 86 5.20 22.92 -1.52
C PHE A 86 3.71 22.92 -1.94
N PRO A 87 2.83 23.68 -1.26
CA PRO A 87 3.09 24.45 -0.02
C PRO A 87 3.26 23.56 1.22
N TYR A 88 2.81 22.31 1.15
CA TYR A 88 2.98 21.26 2.16
C TYR A 88 3.26 19.92 1.47
N SER A 89 3.59 18.87 2.22
CA SER A 89 3.73 17.51 1.68
C SER A 89 2.43 17.04 1.01
N TRP A 90 2.51 16.62 -0.25
CA TRP A 90 1.31 16.25 -1.03
C TRP A 90 0.70 14.92 -0.59
N GLN A 91 1.50 14.00 -0.04
CA GLN A 91 1.04 12.74 0.54
C GLN A 91 1.78 12.43 1.85
N PRO A 92 1.16 11.67 2.77
CA PRO A 92 1.77 11.34 4.06
C PRO A 92 2.97 10.40 3.89
N SER A 93 4.04 10.65 4.63
CA SER A 93 5.17 9.71 4.79
C SER A 93 5.01 8.82 6.02
N ILE A 94 4.31 9.32 7.05
CA ILE A 94 3.97 8.67 8.31
C ILE A 94 2.45 8.39 8.30
N VAL A 95 2.06 7.18 8.68
CA VAL A 95 0.66 6.73 8.71
C VAL A 95 0.38 6.05 10.04
N SER A 96 -0.84 6.21 10.56
CA SER A 96 -1.25 5.60 11.83
C SER A 96 -1.81 4.19 11.61
N THR A 97 -1.28 3.20 12.33
CA THR A 97 -1.85 1.85 12.42
C THR A 97 -2.40 1.61 13.81
N GLN A 98 -3.62 1.07 13.92
CA GLN A 98 -4.26 0.84 15.21
C GLN A 98 -5.00 -0.49 15.21
N LEU A 99 -4.91 -1.17 16.35
CA LEU A 99 -5.62 -2.42 16.61
C LEU A 99 -6.37 -2.29 17.94
N ALA A 100 -7.66 -2.61 17.93
CA ALA A 100 -8.47 -2.74 19.13
C ALA A 100 -8.98 -4.18 19.26
N VAL A 101 -9.02 -4.71 20.48
CA VAL A 101 -9.57 -6.04 20.77
C VAL A 101 -10.70 -5.90 21.78
N LEU A 102 -11.88 -6.39 21.42
CA LEU A 102 -13.10 -6.37 22.23
C LEU A 102 -13.60 -7.80 22.39
N GLY A 103 -13.28 -8.43 23.52
CA GLY A 103 -13.61 -9.84 23.73
C GLY A 103 -12.90 -10.75 22.72
N ASP A 104 -13.67 -11.37 21.84
CA ASP A 104 -13.23 -12.27 20.77
C ASP A 104 -13.12 -11.61 19.38
N VAL A 105 -13.39 -10.31 19.30
CA VAL A 105 -13.32 -9.52 18.06
C VAL A 105 -12.10 -8.60 18.07
N ALA A 106 -11.26 -8.70 17.05
CA ALA A 106 -10.19 -7.76 16.75
C ALA A 106 -10.59 -6.82 15.61
N ILE A 107 -10.42 -5.51 15.80
CA ILE A 107 -10.71 -4.47 14.80
C ILE A 107 -9.39 -3.86 14.35
N ALA A 108 -8.99 -4.16 13.11
CA ALA A 108 -7.82 -3.59 12.45
C ALA A 108 -8.20 -2.31 11.73
N CYS A 109 -7.83 -1.16 12.30
CA CYS A 109 -8.11 0.17 11.77
C CYS A 109 -7.03 0.58 10.75
N VAL A 110 -7.26 0.30 9.46
CA VAL A 110 -6.25 0.48 8.40
C VAL A 110 -6.31 1.88 7.77
N PRO A 111 -5.15 2.55 7.56
CA PRO A 111 -5.08 3.93 7.07
C PRO A 111 -5.19 4.05 5.55
N GLY A 112 -6.22 3.44 4.95
CA GLY A 112 -6.45 3.48 3.51
C GLY A 112 -7.48 2.46 3.05
N GLU A 113 -7.45 2.19 1.74
CA GLU A 113 -8.42 1.34 1.05
C GLU A 113 -7.77 0.01 0.65
N PHE A 114 -7.96 -1.01 1.48
CA PHE A 114 -7.46 -2.36 1.17
C PHE A 114 -8.35 -3.02 0.12
N THR A 115 -7.73 -3.61 -0.90
CA THR A 115 -8.46 -4.50 -1.82
C THR A 115 -8.97 -5.73 -1.09
N THR A 116 -9.84 -6.48 -1.78
CA THR A 116 -10.42 -7.71 -1.24
C THR A 116 -9.35 -8.71 -0.79
N MET A 117 -8.33 -8.98 -1.62
CA MET A 117 -7.28 -9.94 -1.25
C MET A 117 -6.28 -9.35 -0.25
N ALA A 118 -6.01 -8.05 -0.30
CA ALA A 118 -5.20 -7.39 0.73
C ALA A 118 -5.85 -7.53 2.12
N GLY A 119 -7.15 -7.27 2.23
CA GLY A 119 -7.90 -7.41 3.48
C GLY A 119 -8.00 -8.86 3.97
N ARG A 120 -8.13 -9.84 3.06
CA ARG A 120 -8.10 -11.27 3.41
C ARG A 120 -6.76 -11.67 4.01
N ARG A 121 -5.65 -11.34 3.33
CA ARG A 121 -4.28 -11.62 3.82
C ARG A 121 -4.01 -10.97 5.17
N LEU A 122 -4.53 -9.75 5.41
CA LEU A 122 -4.42 -9.08 6.70
C LEU A 122 -5.14 -9.84 7.83
N ARG A 123 -6.37 -10.31 7.58
CA ARG A 123 -7.11 -11.11 8.57
C ARG A 123 -6.38 -12.40 8.90
N ASP A 124 -5.84 -13.08 7.90
CA ASP A 124 -5.12 -14.34 8.08
C ASP A 124 -3.82 -14.13 8.87
N ALA A 125 -3.04 -13.10 8.51
CA ALA A 125 -1.81 -12.73 9.20
C ALA A 125 -2.05 -12.44 10.70
N MET A 126 -3.05 -11.61 11.00
CA MET A 126 -3.39 -11.28 12.39
C MET A 126 -3.94 -12.48 13.17
N SER A 127 -4.80 -13.29 12.56
CA SER A 127 -5.33 -14.50 13.20
C SER A 127 -4.21 -15.48 13.52
N GLY A 128 -3.24 -15.64 12.60
CA GLY A 128 -2.02 -16.41 12.83
C GLY A 128 -1.17 -15.86 13.97
N ALA A 129 -0.96 -14.54 14.03
CA ALA A 129 -0.20 -13.89 15.09
C ALA A 129 -0.84 -14.09 16.48
N PHE A 130 -2.16 -13.90 16.61
CA PHE A 130 -2.87 -14.16 17.87
C PHE A 130 -2.78 -15.63 18.28
N ALA A 131 -2.95 -16.56 17.34
CA ALA A 131 -2.88 -18.00 17.62
C ALA A 131 -1.48 -18.42 18.09
N GLN A 132 -0.42 -17.92 17.46
CA GLN A 132 0.97 -18.22 17.85
C GLN A 132 1.31 -17.76 19.27
N LYS A 133 0.66 -16.69 19.76
CA LYS A 133 0.80 -16.20 21.13
C LYS A 133 -0.13 -16.89 22.13
N GLY A 134 -0.88 -17.91 21.71
CA GLY A 134 -1.81 -18.64 22.57
C GLY A 134 -3.08 -17.85 22.89
N TRP A 135 -3.31 -16.71 22.25
CA TRP A 135 -4.52 -15.91 22.44
C TRP A 135 -5.64 -16.36 21.50
N GLY A 136 -6.01 -17.64 21.62
CA GLY A 136 -7.06 -18.28 20.82
C GLY A 136 -8.48 -17.79 21.12
N LYS A 137 -8.65 -16.69 21.88
CA LYS A 137 -9.95 -16.06 22.13
C LYS A 137 -10.37 -15.16 20.98
N VAL A 138 -9.43 -14.64 20.18
CA VAL A 138 -9.77 -13.82 19.01
C VAL A 138 -10.19 -14.74 17.87
N HIS A 139 -11.47 -14.70 17.52
CA HIS A 139 -12.05 -15.52 16.44
C HIS A 139 -12.40 -14.70 15.19
N HIS A 140 -12.54 -13.38 15.35
CA HIS A 140 -13.02 -12.50 14.30
C HIS A 140 -12.10 -11.31 14.13
N VAL A 141 -11.46 -11.19 12.97
CA VAL A 141 -10.70 -9.99 12.58
C VAL A 141 -11.54 -9.18 11.60
N VAL A 142 -11.94 -7.98 12.01
CA VAL A 142 -12.63 -6.98 11.17
C VAL A 142 -11.60 -6.01 10.62
N VAL A 143 -11.61 -5.79 9.31
CA VAL A 143 -10.79 -4.76 8.66
C VAL A 143 -11.65 -3.50 8.53
N ALA A 144 -11.36 -2.49 9.34
CA ALA A 144 -11.99 -1.18 9.28
C ALA A 144 -11.10 -0.24 8.44
N GLY A 145 -11.54 0.07 7.22
CA GLY A 145 -10.83 0.96 6.31
C GLY A 145 -10.98 2.44 6.65
N LEU A 146 -10.16 3.27 5.99
CA LEU A 146 -10.22 4.74 6.09
C LEU A 146 -10.05 5.29 7.52
N CYS A 147 -9.25 4.63 8.36
CA CYS A 147 -9.03 5.05 9.74
C CYS A 147 -7.84 6.01 9.88
N ASN A 148 -7.99 7.03 10.73
CA ASN A 148 -6.93 7.96 11.18
C ASN A 148 -6.27 8.82 10.09
N THR A 149 -5.52 8.21 9.18
CA THR A 149 -4.83 8.87 8.07
C THR A 149 -5.24 8.21 6.77
N TYR A 150 -5.53 9.00 5.73
CA TYR A 150 -5.78 8.45 4.41
C TYR A 150 -4.49 8.34 3.61
N SER A 151 -4.07 7.10 3.27
CA SER A 151 -2.88 6.82 2.46
C SER A 151 -3.19 6.15 1.12
N SER A 152 -4.37 6.44 0.56
CA SER A 152 -4.85 5.88 -0.70
C SER A 152 -5.06 4.36 -0.64
N TYR A 153 -4.80 3.63 -1.74
CA TYR A 153 -5.12 2.21 -1.87
C TYR A 153 -3.99 1.30 -1.38
N ILE A 154 -4.37 0.08 -1.01
CA ILE A 154 -3.43 -0.99 -0.68
C ILE A 154 -3.86 -2.23 -1.44
N THR A 155 -3.10 -2.57 -2.47
CA THR A 155 -3.28 -3.82 -3.23
C THR A 155 -2.32 -4.91 -2.77
N THR A 156 -2.59 -6.16 -3.14
CA THR A 156 -1.53 -7.17 -3.12
C THR A 156 -0.45 -6.85 -4.16
N LYS A 157 0.72 -7.51 -4.09
CA LYS A 157 1.76 -7.31 -5.10
C LYS A 157 1.31 -7.77 -6.50
N GLU A 158 0.56 -8.87 -6.55
CA GLU A 158 0.04 -9.44 -7.79
C GLU A 158 -0.98 -8.51 -8.44
N GLU A 159 -1.88 -7.92 -7.65
CA GLU A 159 -2.81 -6.87 -8.09
C GLU A 159 -2.06 -5.59 -8.50
N TYR A 160 -1.05 -5.18 -7.72
CA TYR A 160 -0.20 -4.02 -8.00
C TYR A 160 0.43 -4.13 -9.38
N ASP A 161 0.99 -5.30 -9.72
CA ASP A 161 1.68 -5.52 -10.98
C ASP A 161 0.77 -5.39 -12.21
N VAL A 162 -0.56 -5.46 -12.05
CA VAL A 162 -1.53 -5.19 -13.12
C VAL A 162 -1.66 -3.68 -13.41
N GLN A 163 -1.42 -2.82 -12.41
CA GLN A 163 -1.52 -1.36 -12.51
C GLN A 163 -2.89 -0.83 -12.97
N ARG A 164 -3.97 -1.43 -12.46
CA ARG A 164 -5.30 -0.77 -12.45
C ARG A 164 -5.31 0.44 -11.50
N TYR A 165 -6.46 1.10 -11.34
CA TYR A 165 -6.57 2.32 -10.53
C TYR A 165 -6.00 2.13 -9.12
N GLU A 166 -6.33 1.03 -8.46
CA GLU A 166 -5.93 0.72 -7.09
C GLU A 166 -4.42 0.46 -6.99
N GLY A 167 -3.85 -0.24 -7.98
CA GLY A 167 -2.41 -0.51 -8.05
C GLY A 167 -1.60 0.76 -8.32
N ALA A 168 -2.09 1.64 -9.18
CA ALA A 168 -1.49 2.95 -9.42
C ALA A 168 -1.62 3.87 -8.20
N SER A 169 -2.66 3.68 -7.39
CA SER A 169 -2.94 4.45 -6.17
C SER A 169 -2.36 3.80 -4.90
N THR A 170 -1.57 2.72 -5.03
CA THR A 170 -0.85 2.10 -3.91
C THR A 170 0.50 2.78 -3.72
N ILE A 171 0.51 3.84 -2.93
CA ILE A 171 1.51 4.91 -3.04
C ILE A 171 2.93 4.51 -2.62
N PHE A 172 3.08 3.59 -1.66
CA PHE A 172 4.40 3.17 -1.15
C PHE A 172 5.01 1.99 -1.93
N GLY A 173 4.51 1.69 -3.14
CA GLY A 173 5.08 0.70 -4.03
C GLY A 173 4.57 -0.74 -3.83
N PRO A 174 5.17 -1.73 -4.51
CA PRO A 174 4.64 -3.10 -4.61
C PRO A 174 4.61 -3.85 -3.27
N HIS A 175 5.40 -3.40 -2.29
CA HIS A 175 5.53 -4.04 -0.97
C HIS A 175 4.68 -3.38 0.12
N THR A 176 3.82 -2.42 -0.26
CA THR A 176 2.95 -1.69 0.69
C THR A 176 2.15 -2.64 1.59
N LEU A 177 1.48 -3.65 1.00
CA LEU A 177 0.71 -4.62 1.79
C LEU A 177 1.59 -5.40 2.75
N GLN A 178 2.76 -5.91 2.31
CA GLN A 178 3.63 -6.70 3.18
C GLN A 178 4.05 -5.93 4.43
N ILE A 179 4.37 -4.65 4.26
CA ILE A 179 4.73 -3.78 5.38
C ILE A 179 3.57 -3.64 6.36
N TYR A 180 2.35 -3.47 5.85
CA TYR A 180 1.17 -3.45 6.71
C TYR A 180 0.94 -4.79 7.41
N LEU A 181 1.05 -5.94 6.71
CA LEU A 181 0.89 -7.26 7.34
C LEU A 181 1.83 -7.41 8.54
N GLN A 182 3.13 -7.15 8.34
CA GLN A 182 4.12 -7.24 9.41
C GLN A 182 3.85 -6.24 10.55
N GLN A 183 3.37 -5.05 10.24
CA GLN A 183 3.03 -4.05 11.26
C GLN A 183 1.81 -4.48 12.10
N TYR A 184 0.78 -5.06 11.49
CA TYR A 184 -0.39 -5.55 12.20
C TYR A 184 -0.15 -6.86 12.95
N GLU A 185 0.72 -7.73 12.44
CA GLU A 185 1.23 -8.89 13.19
C GLU A 185 1.93 -8.42 14.47
N ARG A 186 2.83 -7.42 14.38
CA ARG A 186 3.48 -6.83 15.56
C ARG A 186 2.50 -6.24 16.57
N LEU A 187 1.46 -5.55 16.10
CA LEU A 187 0.41 -5.03 16.98
C LEU A 187 -0.37 -6.17 17.65
N ALA A 188 -0.76 -7.20 16.89
CA ALA A 188 -1.48 -8.36 17.43
C ALA A 188 -0.63 -9.09 18.48
N GLU A 189 0.64 -9.34 18.17
CA GLU A 189 1.60 -9.93 19.09
C GLU A 189 1.76 -9.11 20.37
N ALA A 190 1.88 -7.79 20.25
CA ALA A 190 2.09 -6.90 21.40
C ALA A 190 0.89 -6.89 22.37
N ILE A 191 -0.34 -6.93 21.86
CA ILE A 191 -1.54 -7.02 22.73
C ILE A 191 -1.64 -8.44 23.35
N ALA A 192 -1.16 -9.47 22.65
CA ALA A 192 -1.24 -10.87 23.10
C ALA A 192 -0.20 -11.29 24.15
N THR A 193 0.76 -10.42 24.44
CA THR A 193 1.77 -10.59 25.51
C THR A 193 1.33 -9.93 26.80
#